data_AF-A0A6P2B0P3-F1
#
_entry.id   AF-A0A6P2B0P3-F1
#
_cell.length_a   1.000
_cell.length_b   1.000
_cell.length_c   1.000
_cell.angle_alpha   90.00
_cell.angle_beta   90.00
_cell.angle_gamma   90.00
#
_symmetry.space_group_name_H-M   'P 1'
#
loop_
_entity.id
_entity.type
_entity.pdbx_description
1 polymer ?
#
loop_
_entity_poly.entity_id
_entity_poly.type
_entity_poly.pdbx_seq_one_letter_code
_entity_poly.pdbx_strand_id
1 'polypeptide(L)'
;MRLLILSFVTACFWMVGCGGSSLDDANSPQVTYAPRPALAVDGVCSDTATLDRWLAINEFQMTYFMEYLDSAGRRSRAAHRQDLHRLNEVHIHSTLQAAPDCAAVLQERIADATAYTLQGLQAYANGQRDDVREIVSESRRRFNAIQPEFNELLQRLERQYRERGR
;
A
#
# COMPACT_ATOMS: atom_id res chain seq x y z
N MET A 1 -5.12 69.89 -6.88
CA MET A 1 -3.87 69.56 -7.59
C MET A 1 -3.76 68.03 -7.56
N ARG A 2 -4.48 67.30 -8.44
CA ARG A 2 -4.17 66.88 -9.82
C ARG A 2 -2.89 66.04 -9.95
N LEU A 3 -3.05 64.93 -10.70
CA LEU A 3 -2.11 63.96 -11.31
C LEU A 3 -1.81 62.70 -10.47
N LEU A 4 -2.43 61.54 -10.74
CA LEU A 4 -2.38 60.66 -11.94
C LEU A 4 -0.94 60.28 -12.32
N ILE A 5 -0.53 59.07 -11.92
CA ILE A 5 0.42 58.26 -12.69
C ILE A 5 -0.25 56.90 -12.93
N LEU A 6 -0.94 56.88 -14.08
CA LEU A 6 -1.47 55.75 -14.80
C LEU A 6 -0.29 55.05 -15.51
N SER A 7 -0.34 53.71 -15.52
CA SER A 7 -0.03 52.84 -16.67
C SER A 7 1.43 52.66 -17.18
N PHE A 8 1.74 51.39 -17.47
CA PHE A 8 2.86 50.75 -18.20
C PHE A 8 3.46 49.68 -17.26
N VAL A 9 3.29 48.37 -17.40
CA VAL A 9 3.22 47.52 -18.59
C VAL A 9 2.41 46.27 -18.25
N THR A 10 1.16 46.24 -18.69
CA THR A 10 0.43 45.01 -19.00
C THR A 10 0.80 44.65 -20.43
N ALA A 11 1.55 43.57 -20.67
CA ALA A 11 1.47 42.76 -21.91
C ALA A 11 2.59 41.70 -21.95
N CYS A 12 2.22 40.49 -22.40
CA CYS A 12 3.12 39.42 -22.87
C CYS A 12 3.68 38.41 -21.85
N PHE A 13 2.85 37.91 -20.92
CA PHE A 13 2.98 36.49 -20.52
C PHE A 13 1.64 35.75 -20.69
N TRP A 14 1.02 35.97 -21.86
CA TRP A 14 -0.01 35.12 -22.44
C TRP A 14 0.62 34.40 -23.64
N MET A 15 1.45 33.40 -23.37
CA MET A 15 1.71 32.29 -24.30
C MET A 15 1.53 31.01 -23.49
N VAL A 16 0.29 30.54 -23.41
CA VAL A 16 -0.22 29.46 -24.30
C VAL A 16 0.59 28.19 -24.06
N GLY A 17 0.26 27.52 -22.96
CA GLY A 17 0.57 26.11 -22.70
C GLY A 17 -0.70 25.36 -22.29
N CYS A 18 -1.86 25.78 -22.79
CA CYS A 18 -3.12 25.07 -22.60
C CYS A 18 -3.33 24.17 -23.81
N GLY A 19 -2.79 22.96 -23.72
CA GLY A 19 -2.79 22.00 -24.82
C GLY A 19 -2.02 20.73 -24.51
N GLY A 20 -1.90 20.36 -23.23
CA GLY A 20 -1.61 18.99 -22.87
C GLY A 20 -2.89 18.19 -23.10
N SER A 21 -3.23 17.94 -24.37
CA SER A 21 -4.16 16.89 -24.72
C SER A 21 -3.56 15.61 -24.15
N SER A 22 -4.04 15.19 -22.97
CA SER A 22 -3.75 13.89 -22.37
C SER A 22 -4.41 12.81 -23.23
N LEU A 23 -3.98 12.69 -24.48
CA LEU A 23 -4.39 11.66 -25.43
C LEU A 23 -3.70 10.32 -25.15
N ASP A 24 -2.77 10.28 -24.19
CA ASP A 24 -1.99 9.07 -23.88
C ASP A 24 -2.57 8.17 -22.77
N ASP A 25 -3.67 8.56 -22.11
CA ASP A 25 -4.22 7.69 -21.05
C ASP A 25 -5.04 6.52 -21.62
N ALA A 26 -5.60 6.64 -22.82
CA ALA A 26 -6.40 5.59 -23.45
C ALA A 26 -5.56 4.43 -24.02
N ASN A 27 -4.29 4.67 -24.35
CA ASN A 27 -3.38 3.66 -24.90
C ASN A 27 -2.30 3.20 -23.91
N SER A 28 -2.36 3.65 -22.65
CA SER A 28 -1.42 3.18 -21.64
C SER A 28 -1.64 1.67 -21.41
N PRO A 29 -0.57 0.84 -21.43
CA PRO A 29 -0.71 -0.59 -21.24
C PRO A 29 -1.36 -0.88 -19.89
N GLN A 30 -2.34 -1.80 -19.88
CA GLN A 30 -3.01 -2.19 -18.66
C GLN A 30 -2.04 -2.89 -17.73
N VAL A 31 -2.08 -2.50 -16.46
CA VAL A 31 -1.35 -3.18 -15.41
C VAL A 31 -2.14 -4.41 -14.98
N THR A 32 -1.50 -5.57 -14.96
CA THR A 32 -2.07 -6.82 -14.46
C THR A 32 -1.06 -7.49 -13.54
N TYR A 33 -1.51 -7.90 -12.35
CA TYR A 33 -0.71 -8.66 -11.41
C TYR A 33 -1.04 -10.14 -11.44
N ALA A 34 -0.01 -10.95 -11.18
CA ALA A 34 -0.17 -12.38 -11.01
C ALA A 34 -1.10 -12.67 -9.81
N PRO A 35 -1.85 -13.78 -9.86
CA PRO A 35 -2.62 -14.21 -8.70
C PRO A 35 -1.70 -14.40 -7.48
N ARG A 36 -2.24 -14.14 -6.30
CA ARG A 36 -1.55 -14.35 -5.03
C ARG A 36 -0.99 -15.79 -4.96
N PRO A 37 0.28 -16.00 -4.55
CA PRO A 37 0.81 -17.33 -4.26
C PRO A 37 -0.01 -18.08 -3.21
N ALA A 38 0.08 -19.41 -3.19
CA ALA A 38 -0.44 -20.18 -2.07
C ALA A 38 0.32 -19.81 -0.80
N LEU A 39 -0.41 -19.53 0.28
CA LEU A 39 0.20 -19.26 1.59
C LEU A 39 0.79 -20.56 2.14
N ALA A 40 2.00 -20.47 2.68
CA ALA A 40 2.66 -21.57 3.34
C ALA A 40 2.54 -21.42 4.86
N VAL A 41 2.25 -22.52 5.54
CA VAL A 41 2.34 -22.62 7.00
C VAL A 41 3.45 -23.60 7.30
N ASP A 42 4.48 -23.14 8.00
CA ASP A 42 5.62 -23.95 8.41
C ASP A 42 6.16 -23.42 9.75
N GLY A 43 6.64 -24.34 10.58
CA GLY A 43 7.08 -24.06 11.93
C GLY A 43 5.95 -24.02 12.96
N VAL A 44 6.37 -23.99 14.22
CA VAL A 44 5.50 -23.99 15.39
C VAL A 44 5.64 -22.67 16.13
N CYS A 45 4.56 -22.14 16.66
CA CYS A 45 4.58 -20.85 17.33
C CYS A 45 5.32 -20.86 18.68
N SER A 46 5.73 -22.02 19.19
CA SER A 46 6.64 -22.12 20.34
C SER A 46 8.09 -21.78 19.98
N ASP A 47 8.44 -21.77 18.68
CA ASP A 47 9.73 -21.29 18.22
C ASP A 47 9.73 -19.77 18.09
N THR A 48 10.33 -19.13 19.10
CA THR A 48 10.49 -17.68 19.20
C THR A 48 11.20 -17.07 17.99
N ALA A 49 12.22 -17.73 17.43
CA ALA A 49 12.96 -17.15 16.31
C ALA A 49 12.11 -17.11 15.02
N THR A 50 11.30 -18.15 14.81
CA THR A 50 10.35 -18.21 13.70
C THR A 50 9.24 -17.16 13.85
N LEU A 51 8.65 -17.03 15.04
CA LEU A 51 7.62 -16.03 15.31
C LEU A 51 8.14 -14.59 15.17
N ASP A 52 9.32 -14.30 15.71
CA ASP A 52 9.96 -12.98 15.65
C ASP A 52 10.22 -12.55 14.19
N ARG A 53 10.87 -13.41 13.42
CA ARG A 53 11.15 -13.14 12.00
C ARG A 53 9.86 -12.90 11.22
N TRP A 54 8.84 -13.72 11.44
CA TRP A 54 7.56 -13.57 10.75
C TRP A 54 6.88 -12.25 11.11
N LEU A 55 6.88 -11.86 12.39
CA LEU A 55 6.32 -10.59 12.86
C LEU A 55 7.07 -9.40 12.24
N ALA A 56 8.40 -9.38 12.29
CA ALA A 56 9.20 -8.28 11.73
C ALA A 56 8.94 -8.04 10.23
N ILE A 57 8.82 -9.13 9.44
CA ILE A 57 8.54 -9.02 8.00
C ILE A 57 7.13 -8.46 7.75
N ASN A 58 6.14 -8.95 8.49
CA ASN A 58 4.74 -8.51 8.30
C ASN A 58 4.49 -7.10 8.86
N GLU A 59 5.19 -6.69 9.92
CA GLU A 59 5.18 -5.31 10.42
C GLU A 59 5.70 -4.35 9.35
N PHE A 60 6.84 -4.68 8.73
CA PHE A 60 7.40 -3.89 7.63
C PHE A 60 6.40 -3.79 6.47
N GLN A 61 5.81 -4.90 6.03
CA GLN A 61 4.83 -4.90 4.96
C GLN A 61 3.61 -4.03 5.28
N MET A 62 3.01 -4.21 6.45
CA MET A 62 1.83 -3.44 6.85
C MET A 62 2.15 -1.95 6.92
N THR A 63 3.29 -1.58 7.49
CA THR A 63 3.77 -0.20 7.53
C THR A 63 3.94 0.37 6.13
N TYR A 64 4.61 -0.36 5.23
CA TYR A 64 4.83 0.06 3.85
C TYR A 64 3.53 0.33 3.11
N PHE A 65 2.53 -0.56 3.26
CA PHE A 65 1.21 -0.36 2.66
C PHE A 65 0.46 0.82 3.28
N MET A 66 0.50 0.99 4.61
CA MET A 66 -0.18 2.08 5.29
C MET A 66 0.41 3.45 4.95
N GLU A 67 1.74 3.58 4.89
CA GLU A 67 2.43 4.78 4.43
C GLU A 67 2.10 5.11 2.96
N TYR A 68 2.01 4.08 2.12
CA TYR A 68 1.55 4.27 0.75
C TYR A 68 0.14 4.89 0.71
N LEU A 69 -0.79 4.32 1.48
CA LEU A 69 -2.17 4.77 1.59
C LEU A 69 -2.30 6.21 2.12
N ASP A 70 -1.33 6.73 2.88
CA ASP A 70 -1.27 8.14 3.32
C ASP A 70 -1.03 9.12 2.17
N SER A 71 -0.35 8.68 1.12
CA SER A 71 -0.08 9.51 -0.06
C SER A 71 -0.96 9.21 -1.27
N ALA A 72 -1.55 8.01 -1.33
CA ALA A 72 -2.28 7.47 -2.47
C ALA A 72 -3.36 8.42 -3.03
N GLY A 73 -4.17 9.03 -2.15
CA GLY A 73 -5.28 9.90 -2.58
C GLY A 73 -4.88 11.20 -3.30
N ARG A 74 -3.58 11.54 -3.34
CA ARG A 74 -3.02 12.71 -4.02
C ARG A 74 -2.21 12.35 -5.26
N ARG A 75 -2.05 11.07 -5.57
CA ARG A 75 -1.24 10.57 -6.70
C ARG A 75 -2.07 10.50 -7.98
N SER A 76 -1.39 10.67 -9.12
CA SER A 76 -1.99 10.46 -10.44
C SER A 76 -2.07 8.96 -10.77
N ARG A 77 -2.95 8.57 -11.70
CA ARG A 77 -3.03 7.18 -12.20
C ARG A 77 -1.68 6.66 -12.68
N ALA A 78 -0.92 7.48 -13.40
CA ALA A 78 0.43 7.14 -13.87
C ALA A 78 1.39 6.84 -12.72
N ALA A 79 1.34 7.61 -11.62
CA ALA A 79 2.15 7.32 -10.43
C ALA A 79 1.74 5.99 -9.77
N HIS A 80 0.44 5.72 -9.65
CA HIS A 80 -0.04 4.42 -9.16
C HIS A 80 0.47 3.24 -9.99
N ARG A 81 0.50 3.35 -11.33
CA ARG A 81 1.06 2.29 -12.19
C ARG A 81 2.51 1.95 -11.82
N GLN A 82 3.34 2.96 -11.53
CA GLN A 82 4.73 2.76 -11.13
C GLN A 82 4.84 2.13 -9.73
N ASP A 83 4.05 2.62 -8.78
CA ASP A 83 4.11 2.16 -7.39
C ASP A 83 3.56 0.74 -7.20
N LEU A 84 2.54 0.37 -7.98
CA LEU A 84 1.90 -0.93 -7.89
C LEU A 84 2.86 -2.10 -8.15
N HIS A 85 3.89 -1.92 -8.99
CA HIS A 85 4.93 -2.94 -9.17
C HIS A 85 5.69 -3.22 -7.87
N ARG A 86 6.08 -2.16 -7.15
CA ARG A 86 6.79 -2.27 -5.86
C ARG A 86 5.90 -2.85 -4.78
N LEU A 87 4.65 -2.39 -4.70
CA LEU A 87 3.67 -2.94 -3.76
C LEU A 87 3.42 -4.43 -3.99
N ASN A 88 3.36 -4.85 -5.26
CA ASN A 88 3.19 -6.25 -5.63
C ASN A 88 4.43 -7.08 -5.28
N GLU A 89 5.63 -6.56 -5.50
CA GLU A 89 6.88 -7.23 -5.07
C GLU A 89 6.91 -7.45 -3.55
N VAL A 90 6.55 -6.43 -2.76
CA VAL A 90 6.45 -6.55 -1.29
C VAL A 90 5.40 -7.59 -0.90
N HIS A 91 4.24 -7.61 -1.56
CA HIS A 91 3.20 -8.62 -1.33
C HIS A 91 3.67 -10.04 -1.68
N ILE A 92 4.36 -10.24 -2.80
CA ILE A 92 4.88 -11.56 -3.18
C ILE A 92 5.95 -12.00 -2.16
N HIS A 93 6.91 -11.13 -1.82
CA HIS A 93 7.99 -11.51 -0.90
C HIS A 93 7.50 -11.88 0.50
N SER A 94 6.50 -11.16 1.01
CA SER A 94 5.89 -11.47 2.31
C SER A 94 5.04 -12.73 2.29
N THR A 95 4.26 -12.97 1.23
CA THR A 95 3.43 -14.18 1.11
C THR A 95 4.25 -15.46 0.91
N LEU A 96 5.48 -15.35 0.41
CA LEU A 96 6.43 -16.47 0.34
C LEU A 96 7.04 -16.85 1.69
N GLN A 97 6.92 -16.02 2.72
CA GLN A 97 7.35 -16.39 4.06
C GLN A 97 6.31 -17.29 4.70
N ALA A 98 6.72 -18.48 5.12
CA ALA A 98 5.83 -19.38 5.83
C ALA A 98 5.45 -18.79 7.20
N ALA A 99 4.16 -18.79 7.53
CA ALA A 99 3.73 -18.44 8.88
C ALA A 99 3.88 -19.63 9.83
N PRO A 100 4.25 -19.39 11.10
CA PRO A 100 4.02 -20.38 12.14
C PRO A 100 2.51 -20.64 12.31
N ASP A 101 2.16 -21.81 12.82
CA ASP A 101 0.77 -22.26 13.02
C ASP A 101 -0.16 -21.22 13.69
N CYS A 102 0.31 -20.50 14.71
CA CYS A 102 -0.49 -19.47 15.40
C CYS A 102 -0.77 -18.21 14.57
N ALA A 103 -0.03 -17.99 13.48
CA ALA A 103 -0.14 -16.80 12.65
C ALA A 103 -0.81 -17.10 11.30
N ALA A 104 -1.17 -18.35 11.01
CA ALA A 104 -1.75 -18.75 9.71
C ALA A 104 -3.00 -17.95 9.34
N VAL A 105 -3.95 -17.81 10.27
CA VAL A 105 -5.18 -17.03 10.07
C VAL A 105 -4.87 -15.54 9.86
N LEU A 106 -3.90 -15.01 10.61
CA LEU A 106 -3.50 -13.62 10.49
C LEU A 106 -2.80 -13.36 9.14
N GLN A 107 -1.96 -14.28 8.67
CA GLN A 107 -1.32 -14.22 7.37
C GLN A 107 -2.37 -14.16 6.25
N GLU A 108 -3.41 -14.97 6.33
CA GLU A 108 -4.51 -14.95 5.36
C GLU A 108 -5.18 -13.58 5.31
N ARG A 109 -5.48 -12.97 6.46
CA ARG A 109 -6.08 -11.64 6.55
C ARG A 109 -5.17 -10.53 6.01
N ILE A 110 -3.88 -10.56 6.33
CA ILE A 110 -2.88 -9.62 5.78
C ILE A 110 -2.80 -9.76 4.26
N ALA A 111 -2.76 -11.00 3.78
CA ALA A 111 -2.70 -11.29 2.36
C ALA A 111 -3.97 -10.85 1.63
N ASP A 112 -5.15 -10.98 2.24
CA ASP A 112 -6.42 -10.49 1.69
C ASP A 112 -6.50 -8.95 1.68
N ALA A 113 -6.05 -8.28 2.74
CA ALA A 113 -6.02 -6.82 2.79
C ALA A 113 -5.08 -6.22 1.73
N THR A 114 -3.92 -6.83 1.55
CA THR A 114 -2.92 -6.41 0.54
C THR A 114 -3.41 -6.72 -0.87
N ALA A 115 -3.99 -7.89 -1.12
CA ALA A 115 -4.60 -8.24 -2.40
C ALA A 115 -5.75 -7.30 -2.77
N TYR A 116 -6.66 -6.99 -1.83
CA TYR A 116 -7.73 -6.01 -2.04
C TYR A 116 -7.17 -4.64 -2.44
N THR A 117 -6.13 -4.20 -1.72
CA THR A 117 -5.47 -2.91 -1.99
C THR A 117 -4.86 -2.87 -3.39
N LEU A 118 -4.10 -3.91 -3.77
CA LEU A 118 -3.49 -4.03 -5.09
C LEU A 118 -4.53 -4.06 -6.20
N GLN A 119 -5.59 -4.86 -6.05
CA GLN A 119 -6.67 -4.96 -7.03
C GLN A 119 -7.42 -3.64 -7.20
N GLY A 120 -7.77 -2.97 -6.10
CA GLY A 120 -8.43 -1.68 -6.13
C GLY A 120 -7.58 -0.61 -6.83
N LEU A 121 -6.31 -0.51 -6.45
CA LEU A 121 -5.37 0.43 -7.05
C LEU A 121 -5.08 0.10 -8.53
N GLN A 122 -5.00 -1.17 -8.90
CA GLN A 122 -4.89 -1.61 -10.29
C GLN A 122 -6.11 -1.17 -11.10
N ALA A 123 -7.33 -1.40 -10.58
CA ALA A 123 -8.56 -0.96 -11.23
C ALA A 123 -8.58 0.57 -11.40
N TYR A 124 -8.14 1.33 -10.40
CA TYR A 124 -8.02 2.79 -10.51
C TYR A 124 -6.99 3.21 -11.55
N ALA A 125 -5.80 2.61 -11.53
CA ALA A 125 -4.70 2.92 -12.44
C ALA A 125 -5.03 2.56 -13.91
N ASN A 126 -5.86 1.54 -14.12
CA ASN A 126 -6.38 1.12 -15.43
C ASN A 126 -7.66 1.87 -15.85
N GLY A 127 -8.16 2.80 -15.04
CA GLY A 127 -9.39 3.55 -15.33
C GLY A 127 -10.69 2.74 -15.23
N GLN A 128 -10.67 1.58 -14.58
CA GLN A 128 -11.84 0.73 -14.30
C GLN A 128 -12.59 1.19 -13.03
N ARG A 129 -11.95 2.03 -12.22
CA ARG A 129 -12.53 2.66 -11.03
C ARG A 129 -12.09 4.12 -10.96
N ASP A 130 -12.98 5.01 -10.54
CA ASP A 130 -12.69 6.45 -10.52
C ASP A 130 -12.37 6.99 -9.12
N ASP A 131 -12.87 6.36 -8.06
CA ASP A 131 -12.68 6.84 -6.69
C ASP A 131 -11.56 6.09 -5.96
N VAL A 132 -10.36 6.67 -5.97
CA VAL A 132 -9.21 6.18 -5.18
C VAL A 132 -9.44 6.34 -3.67
N ARG A 133 -10.27 7.29 -3.22
CA ARG A 133 -10.50 7.52 -1.79
C ARG A 133 -11.29 6.38 -1.18
N GLU A 134 -12.25 5.84 -1.91
CA GLU A 134 -13.01 4.66 -1.49
C GLU A 134 -12.09 3.44 -1.31
N ILE A 135 -11.20 3.19 -2.29
CA ILE A 135 -10.18 2.12 -2.21
C ILE A 135 -9.31 2.32 -0.96
N VAL A 136 -8.76 3.53 -0.79
CA VAL A 136 -7.88 3.85 0.34
C VAL A 136 -8.59 3.67 1.68
N SER A 137 -9.83 4.13 1.80
CA SER A 137 -10.61 4.02 3.03
C SER A 137 -10.89 2.57 3.40
N GLU A 138 -11.31 1.74 2.44
CA GLU A 138 -11.57 0.31 2.68
C GLU A 138 -10.28 -0.45 2.99
N SER A 139 -9.18 -0.18 2.28
CA SER A 139 -7.87 -0.77 2.57
C SER A 139 -7.42 -0.47 3.99
N ARG A 140 -7.51 0.79 4.45
CA ARG A 140 -7.18 1.15 5.84
C ARG A 140 -8.04 0.43 6.86
N ARG A 141 -9.35 0.32 6.61
CA ARG A 141 -10.27 -0.42 7.48
C ARG A 141 -9.83 -1.87 7.63
N ARG A 142 -9.41 -2.52 6.53
CA ARG A 142 -8.91 -3.91 6.56
C ARG A 142 -7.61 -4.04 7.36
N PHE A 143 -6.62 -3.17 7.13
CA PHE A 143 -5.38 -3.17 7.93
C PHE A 143 -5.64 -2.88 9.41
N ASN A 144 -6.49 -1.90 9.73
CA ASN A 144 -6.83 -1.58 11.12
C ASN A 144 -7.54 -2.75 11.83
N ALA A 145 -8.33 -3.56 11.12
CA ALA A 145 -8.99 -4.74 11.68
C ALA A 145 -8.01 -5.88 12.04
N ILE A 146 -6.81 -5.90 11.43
CA ILE A 146 -5.76 -6.90 11.65
C ILE A 146 -4.90 -6.54 12.88
N GLN A 147 -4.76 -5.26 13.19
CA GLN A 147 -3.85 -4.76 14.23
C GLN A 147 -4.02 -5.42 15.62
N PRO A 148 -5.25 -5.69 16.13
CA PRO A 148 -5.39 -6.33 17.44
C PRO A 148 -4.77 -7.73 17.51
N GLU A 149 -4.97 -8.56 16.47
CA GLU A 149 -4.43 -9.92 16.40
C GLU A 149 -2.90 -9.89 16.24
N PHE A 150 -2.38 -8.93 15.47
CA PHE A 150 -0.94 -8.71 15.36
C PHE A 150 -0.30 -8.34 16.71
N ASN A 151 -0.94 -7.43 17.46
CA ASN A 151 -0.49 -7.03 18.79
C ASN A 151 -0.52 -8.19 19.79
N GLU A 152 -1.47 -9.12 19.68
CA GLU A 152 -1.52 -10.32 20.52
C GLU A 152 -0.29 -11.21 20.30
N LEU A 153 0.12 -11.41 19.03
CA LEU A 153 1.32 -12.17 18.69
C LEU A 153 2.60 -11.49 19.16
N LEU A 154 2.69 -10.15 19.10
CA LEU A 154 3.80 -9.39 19.69
C LEU A 154 3.89 -9.63 21.20
N GLN A 155 2.78 -9.51 21.93
CA GLN A 155 2.76 -9.78 23.37
C GLN A 155 3.14 -11.23 23.69
N ARG A 156 2.77 -12.18 22.82
CA ARG A 156 3.19 -13.58 22.94
C ARG A 156 4.70 -13.71 22.78
N LEU A 157 5.28 -13.08 21.76
CA LEU A 157 6.72 -13.08 21.52
C LEU A 157 7.48 -12.52 22.74
N GLU A 158 7.03 -11.39 23.28
CA GLU A 158 7.61 -10.80 24.49
C GLU A 158 7.58 -11.75 25.70
N ARG A 159 6.49 -12.50 25.89
CA ARG A 159 6.42 -13.52 26.96
C ARG A 159 7.46 -14.62 26.75
N GLN A 160 7.61 -15.11 25.52
CA GLN A 160 8.60 -16.14 25.21
C GLN A 160 10.03 -15.66 25.47
N TYR A 161 10.35 -14.41 25.13
CA TYR A 161 11.66 -13.83 25.44
C TYR A 161 11.91 -13.75 26.96
N ARG A 162 10.91 -13.35 27.75
CA ARG A 162 11.03 -13.31 29.22
C ARG A 162 11.20 -14.69 29.86
N GLU A 163 10.55 -15.71 29.30
CA GLU A 163 10.64 -17.09 29.79
C GLU A 163 11.98 -17.75 29.49
N ARG A 164 12.60 -17.44 28.34
CA ARG A 164 13.91 -17.98 27.92
C ARG A 164 15.11 -17.24 28.52
N GLY A 165 14.92 -15.99 28.96
CA GLY A 165 15.95 -15.20 29.66
C GLY A 165 16.11 -15.55 31.15
N ARG A 166 15.47 -16.63 31.60
CA ARG A 166 15.58 -17.23 32.93
C ARG A 166 16.19 -18.62 32.79
#